data_AF-A0A560SC91-F1
#
_entry.id   AF-A0A560SC91-F1
#
_cell.length_a   1.000
_cell.length_b   1.000
_cell.length_c   1.000
_cell.angle_alpha   90.00
_cell.angle_beta   90.00
_cell.angle_gamma   90.00
#
_symmetry.space_group_name_H-M   'P 1'
#
loop_
_entity.id
_entity.type
_entity.pdbx_description
1 polymer ?
#
loop_
_entity_poly.entity_id
_entity_poly.type
_entity_poly.pdbx_seq_one_letter_code
_entity_poly.pdbx_strand_id
1 'polypeptide(L)'
;MTTFTDGERRMWGYTVSQISRTGPSTAVGGQVACGKRDLTAAAQWVHLFLTRPRLADHMADGVTVQQRANAVFAAMLEGTLTVAIEGHYTLETLQQVHERIEARQQIGKAVVWVDRELH
;
A
#
# COMPACT_ATOMS: atom_id res chain seq x y z
N MET A 1 -1.85 14.53 -21.03
CA MET A 1 -1.05 13.39 -21.48
C MET A 1 0.19 13.33 -20.61
N THR A 2 0.08 12.66 -19.45
CA THR A 2 1.18 12.63 -18.46
C THR A 2 2.18 11.57 -18.90
N THR A 3 3.40 11.99 -19.23
CA THR A 3 4.48 11.11 -19.65
C THR A 3 5.11 10.44 -18.43
N PHE A 4 5.21 9.10 -18.47
CA PHE A 4 5.87 8.30 -17.44
C PHE A 4 7.38 8.51 -17.45
N THR A 5 7.98 8.52 -16.26
CA THR A 5 9.44 8.46 -16.11
C THR A 5 9.95 7.06 -16.45
N ASP A 6 11.21 6.94 -16.91
CA ASP A 6 11.80 5.68 -17.36
C ASP A 6 11.83 4.61 -16.23
N GLY A 7 12.00 5.04 -14.97
CA GLY A 7 11.96 4.16 -13.80
C GLY A 7 10.58 3.51 -13.57
N GLU A 8 9.49 4.23 -13.79
CA GLU A 8 8.13 3.70 -13.65
C GLU A 8 7.85 2.63 -14.70
N ARG A 9 8.31 2.86 -15.93
CA ARG A 9 8.15 1.92 -17.04
C ARG A 9 8.88 0.61 -16.79
N ARG A 10 10.09 0.68 -16.22
CA ARG A 10 10.92 -0.48 -15.87
C ARG A 10 10.34 -1.31 -14.72
N MET A 11 9.85 -0.67 -13.65
CA MET A 11 9.26 -1.37 -12.49
C MET A 11 7.99 -2.15 -12.87
N TRP A 12 7.12 -1.55 -13.68
CA TRP A 12 5.91 -2.21 -14.15
C TRP A 12 6.19 -3.33 -15.16
N GLY A 13 7.17 -3.14 -16.04
CA GLY A 13 7.64 -4.19 -16.95
C GLY A 13 8.23 -5.39 -16.20
N TYR A 14 8.99 -5.15 -15.12
CA TYR A 14 9.58 -6.20 -14.30
C TYR A 14 8.51 -7.04 -13.60
N THR A 15 7.52 -6.39 -12.99
CA THR A 15 6.41 -7.05 -12.29
C THR A 15 5.63 -7.96 -13.25
N VAL A 16 5.23 -7.46 -14.43
CA VAL A 16 4.52 -8.25 -15.45
C VAL A 16 5.38 -9.42 -15.99
N SER A 17 6.70 -9.24 -16.12
CA SER A 17 7.63 -10.30 -16.55
C SER A 17 7.84 -11.40 -15.50
N GLN A 18 7.68 -11.10 -14.20
CA GLN A 18 7.71 -12.11 -13.14
C GLN A 18 6.37 -12.87 -13.05
N ILE A 19 5.25 -12.19 -13.29
CA ILE A 19 3.90 -12.75 -13.25
C ILE A 19 3.66 -13.80 -14.33
N SER A 20 4.16 -13.58 -15.55
CA SER A 20 4.06 -14.57 -16.64
C SER A 20 4.76 -15.90 -16.34
N ARG A 21 5.58 -15.96 -15.28
CA ARG A 21 6.19 -17.17 -14.75
C ARG A 21 5.49 -17.74 -13.51
N THR A 22 4.66 -16.95 -12.81
CA THR A 22 4.12 -17.31 -11.47
C THR A 22 2.75 -16.66 -11.18
N GLY A 23 1.66 -17.23 -11.72
CA GLY A 23 0.28 -17.00 -11.23
C GLY A 23 -0.28 -15.56 -11.32
N PRO A 24 -1.50 -15.31 -10.81
CA PRO A 24 -2.19 -14.01 -10.91
C PRO A 24 -1.59 -12.92 -9.99
N SER A 25 -1.75 -11.65 -10.38
CA SER A 25 -1.16 -10.50 -9.68
C SER A 25 -2.19 -9.54 -9.08
N THR A 26 -1.85 -8.94 -7.94
CA THR A 26 -2.69 -7.95 -7.25
C THR A 26 -1.89 -6.68 -6.98
N ALA A 27 -2.39 -5.53 -7.45
CA ALA A 27 -1.78 -4.23 -7.18
C ALA A 27 -2.55 -3.52 -6.04
N VAL A 28 -1.94 -3.45 -4.86
CA VAL A 28 -2.47 -2.74 -3.68
C VAL A 28 -1.62 -1.49 -3.42
N GLY A 29 -2.24 -0.31 -3.42
CA GLY A 29 -1.56 0.96 -3.14
C GLY A 29 -0.98 1.68 -4.37
N GLY A 30 -0.52 2.91 -4.17
CA GLY A 30 0.04 3.78 -5.21
C GLY A 30 0.95 4.84 -4.64
N GLN A 31 2.19 4.47 -4.30
CA GLN A 31 3.25 5.43 -3.95
C GLN A 31 3.96 6.00 -5.19
N VAL A 32 3.64 5.42 -6.36
CA VAL A 32 4.08 5.80 -7.70
C VAL A 32 2.83 5.79 -8.57
N ALA A 33 2.67 6.80 -9.43
CA ALA A 33 1.45 6.93 -10.24
C ALA A 33 1.35 5.78 -11.26
N CYS A 34 0.39 4.87 -11.07
CA CYS A 34 0.01 3.93 -12.12
C CYS A 34 -0.97 4.64 -13.07
N GLY A 35 -0.45 5.25 -14.14
CA GLY A 35 -1.28 5.88 -15.17
C GLY A 35 -2.16 4.88 -15.94
N LYS A 36 -3.16 5.38 -16.66
CA LYS A 36 -4.03 4.57 -17.54
C LYS A 36 -3.16 3.87 -18.58
N ARG A 37 -3.11 2.54 -18.55
CA ARG A 37 -2.49 1.73 -19.61
C ARG A 37 -3.55 1.19 -20.54
N ASP A 38 -3.21 1.17 -21.82
CA ASP A 38 -3.99 0.54 -22.87
C ASP A 38 -4.03 -0.98 -22.61
N LEU A 39 -5.24 -1.53 -22.48
CA LEU A 39 -5.48 -2.94 -22.18
C LEU A 39 -4.95 -3.86 -23.28
N THR A 40 -4.75 -3.33 -24.48
CA THR A 40 -4.24 -4.06 -25.65
C THR A 40 -2.82 -4.61 -25.43
N ALA A 41 -1.99 -3.94 -24.62
CA ALA A 41 -0.64 -4.42 -24.29
C ALA A 41 -0.66 -5.65 -23.34
N ALA A 42 -1.73 -5.83 -22.57
CA ALA A 42 -1.90 -7.02 -21.71
C ALA A 42 -2.44 -8.23 -22.49
N ALA A 43 -3.04 -8.02 -23.67
CA ALA A 43 -3.67 -9.08 -24.46
C ALA A 43 -2.68 -10.06 -25.11
N GLN A 44 -1.38 -9.73 -25.15
CA GLN A 44 -0.33 -10.61 -25.71
C GLN A 44 0.18 -11.66 -24.71
N TRP A 45 -0.28 -11.60 -23.45
CA TRP A 45 0.10 -12.51 -22.39
C TRP A 45 -1.13 -13.30 -21.94
N VAL A 46 -1.03 -14.63 -21.99
CA VAL A 46 -2.06 -15.60 -21.57
C VAL A 46 -2.69 -15.17 -20.23
N HIS A 47 -3.98 -14.79 -20.30
CA HIS A 47 -4.93 -14.57 -19.19
C HIS A 47 -4.37 -13.96 -17.89
N LEU A 48 -3.92 -12.71 -17.94
CA LEU A 48 -3.64 -11.94 -16.74
C LEU A 48 -4.91 -11.27 -16.19
N PHE A 49 -5.32 -11.64 -14.97
CA PHE A 49 -6.34 -10.91 -14.22
C PHE A 49 -5.69 -9.73 -13.48
N LEU A 50 -6.09 -8.51 -13.84
CA LEU A 50 -5.66 -7.27 -13.18
C LEU A 50 -6.78 -6.76 -12.27
N THR A 51 -6.50 -6.70 -10.98
CA THR A 51 -7.39 -6.07 -9.99
C THR A 51 -6.67 -4.91 -9.30
N ARG A 52 -7.43 -3.84 -9.02
CA ARG A 52 -6.99 -2.70 -8.19
C ARG A 52 -7.84 -2.66 -6.92
N PRO A 53 -7.65 -3.62 -6.00
CA PRO A 53 -8.44 -3.68 -4.76
C PRO A 53 -8.22 -2.44 -3.91
N ARG A 54 -9.30 -1.90 -3.36
CA ARG A 54 -9.23 -0.92 -2.28
C ARG A 54 -9.54 -1.62 -0.97
N LEU A 55 -9.04 -1.07 0.14
CA LEU A 55 -9.33 -1.62 1.46
C LEU A 55 -10.84 -1.66 1.74
N ALA A 56 -11.58 -0.62 1.31
CA ALA A 56 -13.03 -0.55 1.48
C ALA A 56 -13.76 -1.74 0.85
N ASP A 57 -13.26 -2.28 -0.27
CA ASP A 57 -13.89 -3.41 -0.96
C ASP A 57 -13.73 -4.73 -0.17
N HIS A 58 -12.88 -4.76 0.86
CA HIS A 58 -12.62 -5.91 1.74
C HIS A 58 -13.16 -5.74 3.17
N MET A 59 -13.81 -4.61 3.46
CA MET A 59 -14.34 -4.24 4.77
C MET A 59 -15.86 -3.97 4.68
N ALA A 60 -16.59 -4.89 4.05
CA ALA A 60 -17.97 -4.69 3.64
C ALA A 60 -18.96 -4.54 4.81
N ASP A 61 -18.71 -5.22 5.94
CA ASP A 61 -19.54 -5.15 7.14
C ASP A 61 -18.72 -5.13 8.43
N GLY A 62 -19.36 -4.72 9.52
CA GLY A 62 -18.70 -4.63 10.84
C GLY A 62 -18.22 -5.98 11.37
N VAL A 63 -18.92 -7.07 11.03
CA VAL A 63 -18.52 -8.43 11.43
C VAL A 63 -17.21 -8.84 10.77
N THR A 64 -17.07 -8.62 9.45
CA THR A 64 -15.85 -8.89 8.69
C THR A 64 -14.70 -8.03 9.19
N VAL A 65 -14.96 -6.75 9.48
CA VAL A 65 -13.95 -5.85 10.05
C VAL A 65 -13.47 -6.39 11.40
N GLN A 66 -14.39 -6.78 12.29
CA GLN A 66 -14.03 -7.28 13.62
C GLN A 66 -13.25 -8.61 13.54
N GLN A 67 -13.67 -9.53 12.67
CA GLN A 67 -12.95 -10.80 12.45
C GLN A 67 -11.53 -10.56 11.96
N ARG A 68 -11.33 -9.66 10.99
CA ARG A 68 -10.01 -9.29 10.48
C ARG A 68 -9.16 -8.61 11.55
N ALA A 69 -9.76 -7.73 12.34
CA ALA A 69 -9.08 -7.08 13.46
C ALA A 69 -8.63 -8.12 14.50
N ASN A 70 -9.52 -9.04 14.89
CA ASN A 70 -9.21 -10.11 15.83
C ASN A 70 -8.05 -10.98 15.32
N ALA A 71 -8.01 -11.32 14.04
CA ALA A 71 -6.92 -12.10 13.46
C ALA A 71 -5.57 -11.35 13.53
N VAL A 72 -5.57 -10.04 13.25
CA VAL A 72 -4.35 -9.21 13.35
C VAL A 72 -3.88 -9.13 14.81
N PHE A 73 -4.78 -8.87 15.76
CA PHE A 73 -4.42 -8.79 17.17
C PHE A 73 -3.99 -10.14 17.75
N ALA A 74 -4.61 -11.23 17.34
CA ALA A 74 -4.18 -12.57 17.72
C ALA A 74 -2.75 -12.85 17.23
N ALA A 75 -2.42 -12.51 15.98
CA ALA A 75 -1.08 -12.65 15.45
C ALA A 75 -0.04 -11.77 16.18
N MET A 76 -0.44 -10.58 16.63
CA MET A 76 0.41 -9.74 17.49
C MET A 76 0.67 -10.37 18.85
N LEU A 77 -0.37 -10.94 19.48
CA LEU A 77 -0.27 -11.60 20.79
C LEU A 77 0.54 -12.89 20.72
N GLU A 78 0.41 -13.65 19.63
CA GLU A 78 1.20 -14.86 19.36
C GLU A 78 2.66 -14.53 19.01
N GLY A 79 2.96 -13.28 18.65
CA GLY A 79 4.29 -12.83 18.24
C GLY A 79 4.62 -13.15 16.79
N THR A 80 3.67 -13.68 16.01
CA THR A 80 3.83 -13.95 14.56
C THR A 80 3.78 -12.67 13.72
N LEU A 81 3.24 -11.58 14.27
CA LEU A 81 3.26 -10.24 13.68
C LEU A 81 3.82 -9.21 14.66
N THR A 82 5.00 -8.65 14.37
CA THR A 82 5.59 -7.54 15.14
C THR A 82 5.53 -6.25 14.34
N VAL A 83 5.01 -5.18 14.95
CA VAL A 83 4.97 -3.84 14.35
C VAL A 83 5.85 -2.90 15.16
N ALA A 84 6.95 -2.44 14.57
CA ALA A 84 7.81 -1.42 15.16
C ALA A 84 7.25 -0.02 14.89
N ILE A 85 7.11 0.78 15.94
CA ILE A 85 6.78 2.20 15.86
C ILE A 85 8.10 2.97 15.84
N GLU A 86 8.40 3.62 14.72
CA GLU A 86 9.69 4.30 14.51
C GLU A 86 9.70 5.70 15.12
N GLY A 87 8.56 6.38 15.17
CA GLY A 87 8.48 7.76 15.59
C GLY A 87 7.12 8.15 16.15
N HIS A 88 7.17 8.87 17.26
CA HIS A 88 6.05 9.56 17.87
C HIS A 88 6.15 11.04 17.48
N TYR A 89 5.15 11.53 16.77
CA TYR A 89 5.12 12.89 16.24
C TYR A 89 3.95 13.67 16.81
N THR A 90 4.11 14.99 16.94
CA THR A 90 3.02 15.90 17.31
C THR A 90 2.36 16.46 16.06
N LEU A 91 1.16 17.01 16.20
CA LEU A 91 0.46 17.68 15.08
C LEU A 91 1.31 18.80 14.45
N GLU A 92 2.12 19.51 15.24
CA GLU A 92 3.03 20.56 14.78
C GLU A 92 4.08 20.03 13.79
N THR A 93 4.54 18.79 13.99
CA THR A 93 5.57 18.16 13.14
C THR A 93 5.01 17.40 11.93
N LEU A 94 3.67 17.35 11.78
CA LEU A 94 2.99 16.50 10.81
C LEU A 94 3.38 16.79 9.36
N GLN A 95 3.54 18.07 9.00
CA GLN A 95 3.94 18.45 7.64
C GLN A 95 5.33 17.90 7.29
N GLN A 96 6.30 18.06 8.18
CA GLN A 96 7.67 17.58 7.97
C GLN A 96 7.72 16.04 7.86
N VAL A 97 6.89 15.35 8.64
CA VAL A 97 6.76 13.89 8.57
C VAL A 97 6.17 13.47 7.23
N HIS A 98 5.16 14.18 6.73
CA HIS A 98 4.57 13.90 5.42
C HIS A 98 5.58 14.06 4.28
N GLU A 99 6.34 15.16 4.28
CA GLU A 99 7.40 15.42 3.30
C GLU A 99 8.47 14.30 3.32
N ARG A 100 8.84 13.80 4.50
CA ARG A 100 9.75 12.66 4.64
C ARG A 100 9.18 11.34 4.10
N ILE A 101 7.88 11.08 4.27
CA ILE A 101 7.19 9.91 3.72
C ILE A 101 7.19 9.98 2.18
N GLU A 102 6.87 11.14 1.61
CA GLU A 102 6.88 11.36 0.17
C GLU A 102 8.29 11.19 -0.42
N ALA A 103 9.30 11.71 0.28
CA ALA A 103 10.71 11.55 -0.08
C ALA A 103 11.26 10.13 0.13
N ARG A 104 10.45 9.19 0.64
CA ARG A 104 10.82 7.79 0.97
C ARG A 104 11.95 7.68 2.00
N GLN A 105 12.01 8.64 2.92
CA GLN A 105 13.05 8.72 3.96
C GLN A 105 12.60 8.13 5.29
N GLN A 106 11.39 7.57 5.37
CA GLN A 106 10.84 6.93 6.57
C GLN A 106 10.84 5.41 6.41
N ILE A 107 11.35 4.70 7.42
CA ILE A 107 11.36 3.23 7.46
C ILE A 107 10.57 2.78 8.68
N GLY A 108 9.38 2.23 8.44
CA GLY A 108 8.50 1.76 9.50
C GLY A 108 7.24 2.60 9.65
N LYS A 109 6.57 2.46 10.79
CA LYS A 109 5.27 3.12 11.06
C LYS A 109 5.48 4.35 11.93
N ALA A 110 5.03 5.50 11.43
CA ALA A 110 4.93 6.75 12.17
C ALA A 110 3.56 6.85 12.84
N VAL A 111 3.53 7.33 14.09
CA VAL A 111 2.29 7.58 14.83
C VAL A 111 2.26 9.04 15.25
N VAL A 112 1.10 9.67 15.08
CA VAL A 112 0.86 11.05 15.51
C VAL A 112 0.07 11.01 16.81
N TRP A 113 0.59 11.68 17.83
CA TRP A 113 -0.08 11.84 19.12
C TRP A 113 -0.85 13.15 19.12
N VAL A 114 -2.11 13.06 19.51
CA VAL A 114 -2.96 14.22 19.81
C VAL A 114 -3.03 14.30 21.32
N ASP A 115 -2.47 15.36 21.88
CA ASP A 115 -2.62 15.62 23.31
C ASP A 115 -4.10 15.82 23.63
N ARG A 116 -4.59 15.19 24.71
CA ARG A 116 -5.98 15.29 25.14
C ARG A 116 -6.34 16.68 25.68
N GLU A 117 -5.37 17.58 25.82
CA GLU A 117 -5.58 18.97 26.22
C GLU A 117 -5.86 19.95 25.05
N LEU A 118 -5.90 19.48 23.80
CA LEU A 118 -6.39 20.28 22.68
C LEU A 118 -7.94 20.31 22.71
N HIS A 119 -8.47 21.38 23.29
CA HIS A 119 -9.90 21.70 23.37
C HIS A 119 -10.39 22.29 22.04
#